data_AF-J9RKY9-F1
#
_entry.id   AF-J9RKY9-F1
#
_cell.length_a   1.000
_cell.length_b   1.000
_cell.length_c   1.000
_cell.angle_alpha   90.00
_cell.angle_beta   90.00
_cell.angle_gamma   90.00
#
_symmetry.space_group_name_H-M   'P 1'
#
loop_
_entity.id
_entity.type
_entity.pdbx_description
1 polymer ?
#
loop_
_entity_poly.entity_id
_entity_poly.type
_entity_poly.pdbx_seq_one_letter_code
_entity_poly.pdbx_strand_id
1 'polypeptide(L)' 'MATNGEEQQSQAGRHQEVGHKSLLQSDALYQYILETSVYPREPEC' A
#
# COMPACT_ATOMS: atom_id res chain seq x y z
N MET A 1 -16.49 -18.49 23.33
CA MET A 1 -15.01 -18.56 23.41
C MET A 1 -14.48 -17.54 22.42
N ALA A 2 -13.87 -16.45 22.89
CA ALA A 2 -13.34 -15.38 22.06
C ALA A 2 -11.87 -15.64 21.75
N THR A 3 -11.48 -15.59 20.48
CA THR A 3 -10.08 -15.74 20.04
C THR A 3 -9.54 -14.35 19.71
N ASN A 4 -8.88 -13.71 20.68
CA ASN A 4 -7.99 -12.58 20.44
C ASN A 4 -6.75 -13.09 19.69
N GLY A 5 -6.44 -12.46 18.57
CA GLY A 5 -5.22 -12.63 17.80
C GLY A 5 -4.68 -11.27 17.35
N GLU A 6 -4.52 -10.36 18.32
CA GLU A 6 -3.85 -9.08 18.17
C GLU A 6 -2.33 -9.32 18.25
N GLU A 7 -1.74 -9.87 17.19
CA GLU A 7 -0.29 -10.03 17.10
C GLU A 7 0.20 -9.57 15.73
N GLN A 8 0.45 -8.26 15.59
CA GLN A 8 1.74 -7.70 15.13
C GLN A 8 1.63 -6.20 14.86
N GLN A 9 1.35 -5.44 15.91
CA GLN A 9 1.67 -4.02 15.99
C GLN A 9 3.11 -3.87 16.52
N SER A 10 4.12 -4.22 15.72
CA SER A 10 5.54 -4.07 16.10
C SER A 10 6.48 -4.05 14.89
N GLN A 11 6.23 -3.18 13.90
CA GLN A 11 7.27 -2.84 12.92
C GLN A 11 7.10 -1.44 12.30
N ALA A 12 6.71 -0.45 13.10
CA ALA A 12 6.54 0.94 12.65
C ALA A 12 7.87 1.72 12.51
N GLY A 13 8.98 1.08 12.08
CA GLY A 13 10.28 1.77 12.10
C GLY A 13 11.42 1.14 11.30
N ARG A 14 11.18 0.19 10.40
CA ARG A 14 12.26 -0.34 9.54
C ARG A 14 11.72 -0.45 8.12
N HIS A 15 11.82 0.66 7.40
CA HIS A 15 11.62 0.73 5.97
C HIS A 15 12.55 -0.29 5.32
N GLN A 16 12.03 -1.48 5.05
CA GLN A 16 12.71 -2.50 4.28
C GLN A 16 12.43 -2.11 2.83
N GLU A 17 13.42 -1.51 2.18
CA GLU A 17 13.41 -1.21 0.74
C GLU A 17 13.31 -2.54 -0.01
N VAL A 18 12.10 -3.04 -0.22
CA VAL A 18 11.85 -4.28 -0.95
C VAL A 18 11.10 -3.92 -2.21
N GLY A 19 11.82 -3.70 -3.31
CA GLY A 19 11.38 -3.94 -4.70
C GLY A 19 10.06 -3.34 -5.25
N HIS A 20 9.28 -2.63 -4.46
CA HIS A 20 7.97 -2.11 -4.83
C HIS A 20 8.13 -0.72 -5.47
N LYS A 21 7.46 -0.47 -6.60
CA LYS A 21 7.60 0.75 -7.40
C LYS A 21 7.17 2.05 -6.67
N SER A 22 6.65 1.93 -5.45
CA SER A 22 6.18 3.06 -4.65
C SER A 22 6.44 2.85 -3.15
N LEU A 23 6.46 3.95 -2.40
CA LEU A 23 6.63 3.97 -0.93
C LEU A 23 5.39 3.47 -0.15
N LEU A 24 4.38 2.93 -0.83
CA LEU A 24 3.13 2.51 -0.20
C LEU A 24 3.25 1.13 0.46
N GLN A 25 2.42 0.88 1.47
CA GLN A 25 2.40 -0.37 2.24
C GLN A 25 2.06 -1.62 1.41
N SER A 26 1.46 -1.45 0.22
CA SER A 26 1.17 -2.57 -0.69
C SER A 26 1.10 -2.09 -2.15
N ASP A 27 1.44 -2.99 -3.07
CA ASP A 27 1.29 -2.77 -4.52
C ASP A 27 -0.18 -2.63 -4.94
N ALA A 28 -1.09 -3.36 -4.27
CA ALA A 28 -2.52 -3.27 -4.55
C ALA A 28 -3.08 -1.86 -4.27
N LEU A 29 -2.58 -1.20 -3.22
CA LEU A 29 -2.97 0.17 -2.90
C LEU A 29 -2.43 1.17 -3.93
N TYR A 30 -1.19 0.99 -4.38
CA TYR A 30 -0.60 1.79 -5.46
C TYR A 30 -1.42 1.66 -6.75
N GLN A 31 -1.72 0.43 -7.17
CA GLN A 31 -2.50 0.15 -8.36
C GLN A 31 -3.92 0.72 -8.29
N TYR A 32 -4.60 0.59 -7.14
CA TYR A 32 -5.93 1.15 -6.92
C TYR A 32 -5.95 2.68 -7.09
N ILE A 33 -4.97 3.38 -6.54
CA ILE A 33 -4.86 4.84 -6.66
C ILE A 33 -4.67 5.22 -8.13
N LEU A 34 -3.79 4.53 -8.86
CA LEU A 34 -3.56 4.78 -10.28
C LEU A 34 -4.86 4.63 -11.09
N GLU A 35 -5.53 3.49 -10.94
CA GLU A 35 -6.74 3.16 -11.69
C GLU A 35 -7.93 4.07 -11.38
N THR A 36 -8.10 4.45 -10.11
CA THR A 36 -9.32 5.15 -9.69
C THR A 36 -9.17 6.67 -9.66
N SER A 37 -7.95 7.19 -9.51
CA SER A 37 -7.75 8.62 -9.24
C SER A 37 -6.79 9.32 -10.20
N VAL A 38 -5.79 8.61 -10.74
CA VAL A 38 -4.76 9.18 -11.61
C VAL A 38 -5.14 9.03 -13.08
N TYR A 39 -5.21 7.80 -13.61
CA TYR A 39 -5.48 7.53 -15.03
C TYR A 39 -6.76 8.20 -15.57
N PRO A 40 -7.88 8.32 -14.81
CA PRO A 40 -9.06 9.02 -15.29
C PRO A 40 -8.87 10.52 -15.53
N ARG A 41 -7.79 11.11 -15.01
CA ARG A 41 -7.50 12.55 -15.05
C ARG A 41 -6.21 12.88 -15.81
N GLU A 42 -5.54 11.89 -16.37
CA GLU A 42 -4.34 12.15 -17.17
C GLU A 42 -4.73 12.87 -18.46
N PRO A 43 -4.15 14.05 -18.76
CA PRO A 43 -4.34 14.70 -20.04
C PRO A 43 -3.82 13.79 -21.16
N GLU A 44 -4.58 13.67 -22.24
CA GLU A 44 -4.09 13.06 -23.48
C GLU A 44 -2.97 13.97 -24.04
N CYS A 45 -1.71 13.53 -23.89
CA CYS A 45 -0.51 14.22 -24.35
C CYS A 45 -0.38 14.23 -25.89
#